data_AF-A0A934YG95-F1
#
_entry.id   AF-A0A934YG95-F1
#
_cell.length_a   1.000
_cell.length_b   1.000
_cell.length_c   1.000
_cell.angle_alpha   90.00
_cell.angle_beta   90.00
_cell.angle_gamma   90.00
#
_symmetry.space_group_name_H-M   'P 1'
#
loop_
_entity.id
_entity.type
_entity.pdbx_description
1 polymer ?
#
loop_
_entity_poly.entity_id
_entity_poly.type
_entity_poly.pdbx_seq_one_letter_code
_entity_poly.pdbx_strand_id
1 'polypeptide(L)'
;MNSEGKVLATSNESTDGLIGLTLFPEKGECIPGKQFEVFQVKHSNMALASSGSFPNDVTVLIINYDGKHYYDNQKIKIPTKQCARQIGTYEYTTMKEIPRNVPAVVIE
;
A
#
# COMPACT_ATOMS: atom_id res chain seq x y z
N MET A 1 24.29 11.99 -38.18
CA MET A 1 23.94 12.89 -37.05
C MET A 1 22.45 12.73 -36.83
N ASN A 2 22.09 11.79 -35.95
CA ASN A 2 20.70 11.52 -35.58
C ASN A 2 20.79 10.82 -34.22
N SER A 3 20.66 11.63 -33.17
CA SER A 3 20.61 11.22 -31.78
C SER A 3 19.18 10.86 -31.43
N GLU A 4 18.90 9.60 -31.11
CA GLU A 4 17.62 9.21 -30.54
C GLU A 4 17.81 8.65 -29.12
N GLY A 5 17.35 9.46 -28.17
CA GLY A 5 16.50 8.98 -27.08
C GLY A 5 17.16 8.18 -25.98
N LYS A 6 17.90 8.87 -25.09
CA LYS A 6 18.14 8.40 -23.72
C LYS A 6 16.82 8.41 -22.95
N VAL A 7 16.14 7.27 -22.81
CA VAL A 7 15.03 7.12 -21.87
C VAL A 7 15.62 6.71 -20.51
N LEU A 8 15.96 7.70 -19.69
CA LEU A 8 16.06 7.52 -18.25
C LEU A 8 14.66 7.66 -17.67
N ALA A 9 13.97 6.56 -17.44
CA ALA A 9 12.85 6.54 -16.51
C ALA A 9 13.40 6.17 -15.13
N THR A 10 14.06 7.12 -14.46
CA THR A 10 14.27 7.04 -13.01
C THR A 10 13.02 7.60 -12.35
N SER A 11 11.93 6.85 -12.32
CA SER A 11 10.85 7.16 -11.39
C SER A 11 11.30 6.68 -10.02
N ASN A 12 11.92 7.59 -9.25
CA ASN A 12 11.66 7.57 -7.82
C ASN A 12 10.14 7.70 -7.72
N GLU A 13 9.44 6.58 -7.53
CA GLU A 13 8.00 6.57 -7.24
C GLU A 13 7.84 7.24 -5.87
N SER A 14 7.87 8.57 -5.89
CA SER A 14 7.64 9.42 -4.74
C SER A 14 6.22 9.14 -4.27
N THR A 15 6.06 8.84 -2.99
CA THR A 15 4.74 8.88 -2.34
C THR A 15 4.17 10.30 -2.28
N ASP A 16 4.90 11.31 -2.79
CA ASP A 16 4.39 12.66 -3.08
C ASP A 16 3.22 12.56 -4.07
N GLY A 17 1.99 12.58 -3.54
CA GLY A 17 0.80 12.83 -4.36
C GLY A 17 -0.43 12.02 -4.00
N LEU A 18 -0.34 10.96 -3.18
CA LEU A 18 -1.55 10.26 -2.75
C LEU A 18 -2.27 11.09 -1.67
N ILE A 19 -3.32 11.81 -2.08
CA ILE A 19 -4.19 12.56 -1.18
C ILE A 19 -4.75 11.61 -0.11
N GLY A 20 -4.64 12.02 1.16
CA GLY A 20 -5.09 11.25 2.33
C GLY A 20 -4.01 10.36 2.96
N LEU A 21 -2.84 10.21 2.33
CA LEU A 21 -1.71 9.52 2.93
C LEU A 21 -0.92 10.46 3.85
N THR A 22 -0.76 10.07 5.11
CA THR A 22 0.09 10.75 6.09
C THR A 22 1.13 9.77 6.62
N LEU A 23 2.41 10.04 6.38
CA LEU A 23 3.53 9.21 6.86
C LEU A 23 3.97 9.63 8.26
N PHE A 24 4.35 8.66 9.08
CA PHE A 24 4.88 8.90 10.42
C PHE A 24 6.39 9.16 10.37
N PRO A 25 6.94 9.94 11.31
CA PRO A 25 8.39 10.14 11.42
C PRO A 25 9.13 8.85 11.80
N GLU A 26 8.46 7.95 12.53
CA GLU A 26 8.98 6.65 12.94
C GLU A 26 7.97 5.55 12.63
N LYS A 27 8.46 4.33 12.41
CA LYS A 27 7.63 3.17 12.12
C LYS A 27 6.88 2.72 13.37
N GLY A 28 5.61 2.34 13.20
CA GLY A 28 4.72 1.90 14.27
C GLY A 28 4.74 0.38 14.51
N GLU A 29 3.60 -0.14 14.95
CA GLU A 29 3.43 -1.56 15.27
C GLU A 29 3.27 -2.44 14.02
N CYS A 30 3.42 -3.76 14.19
CA CYS A 30 3.05 -4.74 13.17
C CYS A 30 1.54 -4.95 13.20
N ILE A 31 0.89 -4.75 12.06
CA ILE A 31 -0.53 -5.06 11.90
C ILE A 31 -0.71 -6.59 11.85
N PRO A 32 -1.63 -7.16 12.64
CA PRO A 32 -1.86 -8.60 12.65
C PRO A 32 -2.43 -9.06 11.29
N GLY A 33 -1.79 -10.07 10.71
CA GLY A 33 -2.22 -10.67 9.46
C GLY A 33 -1.11 -11.53 8.86
N LYS A 34 -1.44 -12.76 8.43
CA LYS A 34 -0.49 -13.63 7.71
C LYS A 34 -0.56 -13.44 6.19
N GLN A 35 -1.66 -12.86 5.73
CA GLN A 35 -1.94 -12.62 4.34
C GLN A 35 -2.88 -11.43 4.25
N PHE A 36 -2.79 -10.68 3.15
CA PHE A 36 -3.76 -9.66 2.76
C PHE A 36 -4.25 -9.94 1.34
N GLU A 37 -5.53 -9.71 1.09
CA GLU A 37 -6.12 -9.76 -0.24
C GLU A 37 -6.41 -8.33 -0.71
N VAL A 38 -5.82 -7.96 -1.86
CA VAL A 38 -6.04 -6.66 -2.48
C VAL A 38 -7.47 -6.60 -3.00
N PHE A 39 -8.21 -5.56 -2.63
CA PHE A 39 -9.55 -5.33 -3.16
C PHE A 39 -9.66 -4.02 -3.97
N GLN A 40 -8.68 -3.13 -3.85
CA GLN A 40 -8.62 -1.92 -4.67
C GLN A 40 -7.19 -1.40 -4.81
N VAL A 41 -6.65 -1.42 -6.02
CA VAL A 41 -5.42 -0.68 -6.35
C VAL A 41 -5.68 0.83 -6.40
N LYS A 42 -4.85 1.63 -5.71
CA LYS A 42 -4.90 3.10 -5.75
C LYS A 42 -3.85 3.68 -6.71
N HIS A 43 -2.66 3.10 -6.69
CA HIS A 43 -1.56 3.36 -7.64
C HIS A 43 -0.84 2.04 -7.91
N SER A 44 0.00 1.99 -8.95
CA SER A 44 0.73 0.78 -9.34
C SER A 44 1.37 0.06 -8.14
N ASN A 45 1.99 0.78 -7.22
CA ASN A 45 2.69 0.26 -6.05
C ASN A 45 1.93 0.44 -4.71
N MET A 46 0.66 0.87 -4.74
CA MET A 46 -0.15 1.14 -3.54
C MET A 46 -1.55 0.56 -3.68
N ALA A 47 -1.97 -0.28 -2.73
CA ALA A 47 -3.27 -0.94 -2.80
C ALA A 47 -3.94 -1.08 -1.42
N LEU A 48 -5.25 -0.92 -1.40
CA LEU A 48 -6.08 -1.30 -0.27
C LEU A 48 -6.24 -2.82 -0.25
N ALA A 49 -5.97 -3.42 0.91
CA ALA A 49 -6.04 -4.85 1.11
C ALA A 49 -6.62 -5.18 2.49
N SER A 50 -7.25 -6.35 2.60
CA SER A 50 -7.86 -6.83 3.85
C SER A 50 -7.21 -8.14 4.31
N SER A 51 -7.03 -8.32 5.63
CA SER A 51 -6.40 -9.51 6.21
C SER A 51 -7.29 -10.76 6.20
N GLY A 52 -8.54 -10.66 5.78
CA GLY A 52 -9.44 -11.82 5.69
C GLY A 52 -10.90 -11.44 5.65
N SER A 53 -11.73 -12.23 6.33
CA SER A 53 -13.18 -12.07 6.31
C SER A 53 -13.69 -11.27 7.51
N PHE A 54 -14.65 -10.39 7.23
CA PHE A 54 -15.46 -9.67 8.21
C PHE A 54 -16.04 -10.61 9.29
N PRO A 55 -16.14 -10.19 10.57
CA PRO A 55 -15.93 -8.83 11.10
C PRO A 55 -14.52 -8.53 11.61
N ASN A 56 -13.63 -9.53 11.61
CA ASN A 56 -12.32 -9.43 12.25
C ASN A 56 -11.21 -9.04 11.27
N ASP A 57 -11.59 -8.59 10.08
CA ASP A 57 -10.65 -8.22 9.05
C ASP A 57 -10.05 -6.84 9.33
N VAL A 58 -8.78 -6.68 8.97
CA VAL A 58 -8.07 -5.41 9.07
C VAL A 58 -7.80 -4.94 7.67
N THR A 59 -8.38 -3.79 7.32
CA THR A 59 -8.08 -3.09 6.07
C THR A 59 -6.83 -2.24 6.26
N VAL A 60 -5.91 -2.31 5.30
CA VAL A 60 -4.67 -1.52 5.25
C VAL A 60 -4.46 -0.94 3.85
N LEU A 61 -3.71 0.15 3.74
CA LEU A 61 -3.06 0.57 2.50
C LEU A 61 -1.64 -0.04 2.48
N ILE A 62 -1.39 -0.99 1.60
CA ILE A 62 -0.05 -1.57 1.41
C ILE A 62 0.71 -0.75 0.39
N ILE A 63 1.92 -0.33 0.75
CA ILE A 63 2.84 0.43 -0.10
C ILE A 63 4.07 -0.46 -0.39
N ASN A 64 4.50 -0.50 -1.65
CA ASN A 64 5.76 -1.13 -2.04
C ASN A 64 6.75 -0.09 -2.57
N TYR A 65 7.92 -0.03 -1.95
CA TYR A 65 9.01 0.87 -2.38
C TYR A 65 10.03 0.20 -3.32
N ASP A 66 9.96 -1.12 -3.49
CA ASP A 66 10.86 -1.90 -4.35
C ASP A 66 10.40 -1.94 -5.82
N GLY A 67 9.41 -1.13 -6.19
CA GLY A 67 8.85 -1.09 -7.55
C GLY A 67 7.99 -2.30 -7.91
N LYS A 68 7.50 -3.07 -6.92
CA LYS A 68 6.53 -4.14 -7.18
C LYS A 68 5.13 -3.56 -7.36
N HIS A 69 4.45 -4.01 -8.41
CA HIS A 69 3.09 -3.57 -8.71
C HIS A 69 2.04 -4.50 -8.10
N TYR A 70 0.88 -3.93 -7.74
CA TYR A 70 -0.29 -4.64 -7.25
C TYR A 70 -1.41 -4.74 -8.28
N TYR A 71 -2.26 -5.75 -8.14
CA TYR A 71 -3.49 -5.93 -8.92
C TYR A 71 -4.64 -6.40 -8.03
N ASP A 72 -5.88 -6.17 -8.46
CA ASP A 72 -7.07 -6.55 -7.68
C ASP A 72 -7.16 -8.07 -7.49
N ASN A 73 -7.63 -8.49 -6.31
CA ASN A 73 -7.72 -9.88 -5.84
C ASN A 73 -6.36 -10.57 -5.66
N GLN A 74 -5.25 -9.82 -5.69
CA GLN A 74 -3.93 -10.36 -5.39
C GLN A 74 -3.85 -10.77 -3.91
N LYS A 75 -3.37 -11.99 -3.67
CA LYS A 75 -3.08 -12.50 -2.33
C LYS A 75 -1.61 -12.25 -1.99
N ILE A 76 -1.39 -11.34 -1.06
CA ILE A 76 -0.07 -10.97 -0.55
C ILE A 76 0.18 -11.74 0.74
N LYS A 77 1.07 -12.74 0.68
CA LYS A 77 1.52 -13.47 1.87
C LYS A 77 2.63 -12.70 2.57
N ILE A 78 2.53 -12.58 3.89
CA ILE A 78 3.62 -12.00 4.70
C ILE A 78 4.74 -13.05 4.83
N PRO A 79 5.96 -12.77 4.36
CA PRO A 79 7.07 -13.70 4.47
C PRO A 79 7.41 -14.03 5.92
N THR A 80 7.98 -15.22 6.15
CA THR A 80 8.41 -15.62 7.49
C THR A 80 9.47 -14.64 8.00
N LYS A 81 9.31 -14.15 9.24
CA LYS A 81 10.10 -13.10 9.91
C LYS A 81 9.82 -11.66 9.48
N GLN A 82 8.90 -11.45 8.54
CA GLN A 82 8.42 -10.11 8.19
C GLN A 82 7.06 -9.82 8.84
N CYS A 83 6.66 -8.57 8.84
CA CYS A 83 5.32 -8.15 9.22
C CYS A 83 4.82 -6.99 8.35
N ALA A 84 3.51 -6.76 8.36
CA ALA A 84 2.92 -5.52 7.83
C ALA A 84 3.17 -4.39 8.84
N ARG A 85 4.29 -3.69 8.70
CA ARG A 85 4.73 -2.61 9.60
C ARG A 85 3.99 -1.33 9.26
N GLN A 86 3.32 -0.73 10.23
CA GLN A 86 2.68 0.57 10.04
C GLN A 86 3.73 1.67 9.85
N ILE A 87 3.53 2.50 8.83
CA ILE A 87 4.36 3.66 8.50
C ILE A 87 3.56 4.95 8.40
N GLY A 88 2.25 4.89 8.61
CA GLY A 88 1.36 6.03 8.48
C GLY A 88 -0.12 5.67 8.58
N THR A 89 -0.94 6.60 8.11
CA THR A 89 -2.39 6.44 7.93
C THR A 89 -2.80 6.84 6.53
N TYR A 90 -3.87 6.22 6.04
CA TYR A 90 -4.51 6.57 4.79
C TYR A 90 -6.00 6.84 5.01
N GLU A 91 -6.39 8.07 4.70
CA GLU A 91 -7.77 8.53 4.76
C GLU A 91 -8.40 8.51 3.38
N TYR A 92 -9.60 7.92 3.28
CA TYR A 92 -10.36 7.89 2.05
C TYR A 92 -11.86 7.81 2.32
N THR A 93 -12.65 8.25 1.35
CA THR A 93 -14.11 8.13 1.39
C THR A 93 -14.56 6.98 0.52
N THR A 94 -15.41 6.11 1.07
CA THR A 94 -16.02 5.01 0.29
C THR A 94 -17.05 5.56 -0.70
N MET A 95 -17.50 4.74 -1.65
CA MET A 95 -18.57 5.11 -2.58
C MET A 95 -19.89 5.50 -1.88
N LYS A 96 -20.09 5.08 -0.63
CA LYS A 96 -21.28 5.43 0.18
C LYS A 96 -21.06 6.69 1.03
N GLU A 97 -20.06 7.51 0.70
CA GLU A 97 -19.70 8.72 1.44
C GLU A 97 -19.29 8.49 2.90
N ILE A 98 -18.97 7.24 3.26
CA ILE A 98 -18.49 6.91 4.60
C ILE A 98 -16.98 7.15 4.65
N PRO A 99 -16.48 8.05 5.51
CA PRO A 99 -15.06 8.27 5.69
C PRO A 99 -14.42 7.04 6.36
N ARG A 100 -13.22 6.71 5.92
CA ARG A 100 -12.38 5.63 6.43
C ARG A 100 -10.99 6.16 6.72
N ASN A 101 -10.42 5.68 7.81
CA ASN A 101 -9.02 5.90 8.15
C ASN A 101 -8.42 4.51 8.44
N VAL A 102 -7.38 4.14 7.69
CA VAL A 102 -6.74 2.83 7.76
C VAL A 102 -5.22 2.95 7.90
N PRO A 103 -4.53 1.96 8.48
CA PRO A 103 -3.08 1.97 8.52
C PRO A 103 -2.47 1.93 7.12
N ALA A 104 -1.46 2.78 6.88
CA ALA A 104 -0.55 2.61 5.75
C ALA A 104 0.63 1.73 6.20
N VAL A 105 0.96 0.71 5.43
CA VAL A 105 1.92 -0.34 5.82
C VAL A 105 2.92 -0.67 4.72
N VAL A 106 4.11 -1.11 5.13
CA VAL A 106 5.08 -1.84 4.29
C VAL A 106 5.26 -3.26 4.83
N ILE A 107 5.71 -4.18 3.99
CA ILE A 107 6.04 -5.54 4.41
C ILE A 107 7.56 -5.65 4.53
N GLU A 108 8.05 -5.85 5.76
CA GLU A 108 9.48 -5.93 6.09
C GLU A 108 9.78 -6.83 7.28
#